data_AF-X1TAQ4-F1
#
_entry.id   AF-X1TAQ4-F1
#
_cell.length_a   1.000
_cell.length_b   1.000
_cell.length_c   1.000
_cell.angle_alpha   90.00
_cell.angle_beta   90.00
_cell.angle_gamma   90.00
#
_symmetry.space_group_name_H-M   'P 1'
#
loop_
_entity.id
_entity.type
_entity.pdbx_description
1 polymer ?
#
loop_
_entity_poly.entity_id
_entity_poly.type
_entity_poly.pdbx_seq_one_letter_code
_entity_poly.pdbx_strand_id
1 'polypeptide(L)'
;MLSYVIRRVIQLIPLLLILSIISFVIIELPPGDFLTMRILELRQAGTEVGEAEIARLTAQYGLDKPIYTRYFMWIWNIIRYGNFGRSFQWDMPVSEVIGERIALTMVISICTLFFTWMMAIPIGIYSATHQYSSFDYVFTFLGFIGLATPNFLLALVLMWLSFTYLGI
;
A
#
# COMPACT_ATOMS: atom_id res chain seq x y z
N MET A 1 9.01 -11.41 -25.49
CA MET A 1 8.31 -10.41 -24.64
C MET A 1 7.03 -10.97 -24.03
N LEU A 2 6.08 -11.53 -24.80
CA LEU A 2 4.83 -12.07 -24.25
C LEU A 2 5.04 -13.19 -23.20
N SER A 3 5.92 -14.17 -23.47
CA SER A 3 6.28 -15.22 -22.50
C SER A 3 6.86 -14.65 -21.19
N TYR A 4 7.63 -13.57 -21.27
CA TYR A 4 8.18 -12.90 -20.09
C TYR A 4 7.08 -12.20 -19.27
N VAL A 5 6.15 -11.51 -19.94
CA VAL A 5 5.01 -10.86 -19.28
C VAL A 5 4.14 -11.89 -18.58
N ILE A 6 3.80 -12.99 -19.26
CA ILE A 6 2.99 -14.08 -18.69
C ILE A 6 3.70 -14.67 -17.46
N ARG A 7 4.99 -14.99 -17.56
CA ARG A 7 5.77 -15.52 -16.43
C ARG A 7 5.73 -14.56 -15.24
N ARG A 8 5.83 -13.26 -15.49
CA ARG A 8 5.79 -12.23 -14.44
C ARG A 8 4.40 -12.13 -13.80
N VAL A 9 3.32 -12.19 -14.60
CA VAL A 9 1.94 -12.19 -14.09
C VAL A 9 1.67 -13.44 -13.24
N ILE A 10 2.13 -14.61 -13.68
CA ILE A 10 2.00 -15.85 -12.90
C ILE A 10 2.75 -15.76 -11.57
N GLN A 11 3.92 -15.11 -11.54
CA GLN A 11 4.69 -14.87 -10.30
C GLN A 11 4.00 -13.90 -9.33
N LEU A 12 3.11 -13.01 -9.82
CA LEU A 12 2.34 -12.13 -8.94
C LEU A 12 1.31 -12.89 -8.12
N ILE A 13 0.75 -13.99 -8.64
CA ILE A 13 -0.28 -14.76 -7.95
C ILE A 13 0.23 -15.31 -6.59
N PRO A 14 1.34 -16.08 -6.50
CA PRO A 14 1.83 -16.57 -5.23
C PRO A 14 2.32 -15.43 -4.33
N LEU A 15 2.88 -14.35 -4.90
CA LEU A 15 3.28 -13.18 -4.13
C LEU A 15 2.08 -12.54 -3.42
N LEU A 16 1.01 -12.26 -4.16
CA LEU A 16 -0.22 -11.68 -3.60
C LEU A 16 -0.86 -12.60 -2.57
N LEU A 17 -0.87 -13.91 -2.81
CA LEU A 17 -1.41 -14.89 -1.87
C LEU A 17 -0.61 -14.91 -0.56
N ILE A 18 0.73 -14.91 -0.63
CA ILE A 18 1.59 -14.89 0.56
C ILE A 18 1.38 -13.58 1.33
N LEU A 19 1.39 -12.44 0.64
CA LEU A 19 1.16 -11.14 1.25
C LEU A 19 -0.24 -11.02 1.87
N SER A 20 -1.27 -11.58 1.24
CA SER A 20 -2.63 -11.57 1.78
C SER A 20 -2.73 -12.43 3.03
N ILE A 21 -2.11 -13.61 3.07
CA ILE A 21 -2.06 -14.46 4.27
C ILE A 21 -1.34 -13.74 5.40
N ILE A 22 -0.15 -13.20 5.14
CA ILE A 22 0.64 -12.49 6.16
C ILE A 22 -0.13 -11.30 6.70
N SER A 23 -0.72 -10.48 5.82
CA SER A 23 -1.50 -9.31 6.23
C SER A 23 -2.73 -9.71 7.05
N PHE A 24 -3.44 -10.76 6.62
CA PHE A 24 -4.61 -11.28 7.32
C PHE A 24 -4.23 -11.77 8.72
N VAL A 25 -3.15 -12.54 8.86
CA VAL A 25 -2.65 -12.99 10.16
C VAL A 25 -2.28 -11.80 11.05
N ILE A 26 -1.53 -10.82 10.53
CA ILE A 26 -1.09 -9.64 11.30
C ILE A 26 -2.29 -8.85 11.84
N ILE A 27 -3.34 -8.68 11.03
CA ILE A 27 -4.56 -7.96 11.43
C ILE A 27 -5.36 -8.74 12.49
N GLU A 28 -5.29 -10.06 12.48
CA GLU A 28 -6.03 -10.96 13.37
C GLU A 28 -5.23 -11.37 14.62
N LEU A 29 -3.96 -10.97 14.73
CA LEU A 29 -3.11 -11.24 15.91
C LEU A 29 -3.57 -10.51 17.18
N PRO A 30 -4.02 -9.25 17.14
CA PRO A 30 -4.51 -8.56 18.33
C PRO A 30 -5.73 -9.27 18.95
N PRO A 31 -5.84 -9.32 20.28
CA PRO A 31 -7.01 -9.89 20.93
C PRO A 31 -8.24 -8.99 20.70
N GLY A 32 -9.30 -9.59 20.13
CA GLY A 32 -10.55 -8.91 19.79
C GLY A 32 -10.77 -8.79 18.29
N ASP A 33 -12.02 -8.90 17.84
CA ASP A 33 -12.38 -8.67 16.44
C ASP A 33 -12.73 -7.19 16.20
N PHE A 34 -12.76 -6.79 14.91
CA PHE A 34 -13.09 -5.43 14.55
C PHE A 34 -14.47 -4.99 15.08
N LEU A 35 -15.47 -5.88 15.08
CA LEU A 35 -16.82 -5.56 15.58
C LEU A 35 -16.79 -5.24 17.08
N THR A 36 -16.03 -5.99 17.87
CA THR A 36 -15.86 -5.76 19.30
C THR A 36 -15.28 -4.38 19.57
N MET A 37 -14.24 -3.99 18.80
CA MET A 37 -13.65 -2.65 18.91
C MET A 37 -14.63 -1.56 18.48
N ARG A 38 -15.38 -1.78 17.39
CA ARG A 38 -16.38 -0.82 16.90
C ARG A 38 -17.56 -0.66 17.86
N ILE A 39 -18.03 -1.73 18.48
CA ILE A 39 -19.08 -1.69 19.50
C ILE A 39 -18.57 -0.93 20.72
N LEU A 40 -17.31 -1.14 21.13
CA LEU A 40 -16.69 -0.40 22.22
C LEU A 40 -16.65 1.11 21.91
N GLU A 41 -16.22 1.51 20.71
CA GLU A 41 -16.22 2.90 20.25
C GLU A 41 -17.62 3.51 20.27
N LEU A 42 -18.63 2.81 19.73
CA LEU A 42 -20.00 3.30 19.67
C LEU A 42 -20.61 3.45 21.07
N ARG A 43 -20.35 2.49 21.97
CA ARG A 43 -20.77 2.59 23.38
C ARG A 43 -20.10 3.76 24.08
N GLN A 44 -18.82 4.03 23.82
CA GLN A 44 -18.13 5.21 24.35
C GLN A 44 -18.72 6.52 23.81
N ALA A 45 -19.21 6.51 22.56
CA ALA A 45 -19.93 7.62 21.94
C ALA A 45 -21.41 7.72 22.37
N GLY A 46 -21.89 6.87 23.29
CA GLY A 46 -23.28 6.86 23.77
C GLY A 46 -24.28 6.21 22.80
N THR A 47 -23.81 5.50 21.78
CA THR A 47 -24.65 4.77 20.82
C THR A 47 -24.67 3.29 21.16
N GLU A 48 -25.84 2.73 21.47
CA GLU A 48 -25.99 1.29 21.64
C GLU A 48 -26.27 0.60 20.30
N VAL A 49 -25.48 -0.42 19.99
CA VAL A 49 -25.75 -1.33 18.87
C VAL A 49 -26.62 -2.46 19.41
N GLY A 50 -27.81 -2.66 18.83
CA GLY A 50 -28.71 -3.73 19.23
C GLY A 50 -28.08 -5.12 19.02
N GLU A 51 -28.35 -6.06 19.93
CA GLU A 51 -27.77 -7.40 19.90
C GLU A 51 -28.07 -8.17 18.59
N ALA A 52 -29.23 -7.91 17.98
CA ALA A 52 -29.61 -8.49 16.69
C ALA A 52 -28.68 -8.02 15.55
N GLU A 53 -28.23 -6.77 15.58
CA GLU A 53 -27.30 -6.23 14.59
C GLU A 53 -25.90 -6.82 14.77
N ILE A 54 -25.46 -6.97 16.02
CA ILE A 54 -24.19 -7.63 16.35
C ILE A 54 -24.20 -9.07 15.81
N ALA A 55 -25.24 -9.85 16.11
CA ALA A 55 -25.37 -11.22 15.63
C ALA A 55 -25.37 -11.31 14.10
N ARG A 56 -26.04 -10.36 13.42
CA ARG A 56 -26.05 -10.28 11.96
C ARG A 56 -24.65 -10.04 11.39
N LEU A 57 -23.92 -9.07 11.94
CA LEU A 57 -22.57 -8.73 11.48
C LEU A 57 -21.57 -9.84 11.80
N THR A 58 -21.65 -10.46 12.98
CA THR A 58 -20.83 -11.64 13.34
C THR A 58 -20.99 -12.76 12.33
N ALA A 59 -22.23 -13.09 11.95
CA ALA A 59 -22.51 -14.11 10.93
C ALA A 59 -22.06 -13.67 9.52
N GLN A 60 -22.25 -12.40 9.16
CA GLN A 60 -21.85 -11.85 7.86
C GLN A 60 -20.34 -11.92 7.64
N TYR A 61 -19.54 -11.61 8.67
CA TYR A 61 -18.08 -11.62 8.59
C TYR A 61 -17.45 -12.96 9.03
N GLY A 62 -18.27 -13.93 9.45
CA GLY A 62 -17.79 -15.25 9.90
C GLY A 62 -16.86 -15.16 11.10
N LEU A 63 -17.14 -14.24 12.03
CA LEU A 63 -16.30 -14.03 13.21
C LEU A 63 -16.45 -15.19 14.22
N ASP A 64 -17.52 -15.96 14.10
CA ASP A 64 -17.78 -17.22 14.82
C ASP A 64 -16.96 -18.41 14.27
N LYS A 65 -16.32 -18.26 13.10
CA LYS A 65 -15.62 -19.35 12.40
C LYS A 65 -14.11 -19.31 12.65
N PRO A 66 -13.43 -20.47 12.51
CA PRO A 66 -11.98 -20.52 12.55
C PRO A 66 -11.32 -19.59 11.52
N ILE A 67 -10.15 -19.06 11.87
CA ILE A 67 -9.41 -18.06 11.08
C ILE A 67 -9.20 -18.47 9.61
N TYR A 68 -8.91 -19.76 9.37
CA TYR A 68 -8.72 -20.29 8.02
C TYR A 68 -10.02 -20.22 7.20
N THR A 69 -11.17 -20.54 7.82
CA THR A 69 -12.47 -20.47 7.14
C THR A 69 -12.81 -19.03 6.79
N ARG A 70 -12.54 -18.08 7.69
CA ARG A 70 -12.76 -16.65 7.45
C ARG A 70 -11.88 -16.13 6.30
N TYR A 71 -10.60 -16.52 6.26
CA TYR A 71 -9.70 -16.21 5.16
C TYR A 71 -10.20 -16.74 3.81
N PHE A 72 -10.60 -18.03 3.76
CA PHE A 72 -11.12 -18.62 2.53
C PHE A 72 -12.43 -17.96 2.07
N MET A 73 -13.33 -17.62 2.99
CA MET A 73 -14.56 -16.88 2.65
C MET A 73 -14.24 -15.51 2.08
N TRP A 74 -13.29 -14.78 2.68
CA TRP A 74 -12.87 -13.48 2.20
C TRP A 74 -12.24 -13.54 0.80
N ILE A 75 -11.26 -14.42 0.59
CA ILE A 75 -10.64 -14.63 -0.74
C ILE A 75 -11.67 -15.10 -1.77
N TRP A 76 -12.57 -16.02 -1.39
CA TRP A 76 -13.61 -16.49 -2.30
C TRP A 76 -14.54 -15.36 -2.74
N ASN A 77 -14.93 -14.47 -1.82
CA ASN A 77 -15.76 -13.31 -2.15
C ASN A 77 -15.05 -12.34 -3.10
N ILE A 78 -13.73 -12.15 -2.94
CA ILE A 78 -12.92 -11.33 -3.85
C ILE A 78 -12.86 -11.99 -5.24
N ILE A 79 -12.50 -13.26 -5.33
CA ILE A 79 -12.30 -13.94 -6.62
C ILE A 79 -13.63 -14.11 -7.37
N ARG A 80 -14.71 -14.46 -6.67
CA ARG A 80 -15.99 -14.79 -7.29
C ARG A 80 -16.84 -13.56 -7.63
N TYR A 81 -16.82 -12.55 -6.76
CA TYR A 81 -17.72 -11.40 -6.86
C TYR A 81 -16.98 -10.07 -7.01
N GLY A 82 -15.65 -10.05 -6.95
CA GLY A 82 -14.89 -8.81 -6.86
C GLY A 82 -15.15 -8.04 -5.57
N ASN A 83 -15.71 -8.70 -4.55
CA ASN A 83 -16.14 -8.04 -3.32
C ASN A 83 -15.03 -8.10 -2.26
N PHE A 84 -14.31 -7.00 -2.11
CA PHE A 84 -13.28 -6.80 -1.10
C PHE A 84 -13.83 -6.52 0.31
N GLY A 85 -15.15 -6.35 0.43
CA GLY A 85 -15.82 -5.95 1.65
C GLY A 85 -15.93 -4.43 1.80
N ARG A 86 -16.35 -4.01 2.99
CA ARG A 86 -16.50 -2.61 3.38
C ARG A 86 -15.33 -2.22 4.27
N SER A 87 -14.71 -1.09 3.99
CA SER A 87 -13.74 -0.48 4.89
C SER A 87 -14.51 0.09 6.08
N PHE A 88 -14.23 -0.43 7.26
CA PHE A 88 -14.91 0.08 8.45
C PHE A 88 -14.37 1.43 8.94
N GLN A 89 -13.11 1.75 8.60
CA GLN A 89 -12.51 3.05 8.93
C GLN A 89 -13.12 4.18 8.09
N TRP A 90 -13.33 3.92 6.80
CA TRP A 90 -13.82 4.89 5.83
C TRP A 90 -15.32 4.78 5.56
N ASP A 91 -15.98 3.78 6.16
CA ASP A 91 -17.38 3.42 5.98
C ASP A 91 -17.84 3.37 4.50
N MET A 92 -17.00 2.79 3.63
CA MET A 92 -17.24 2.69 2.18
C MET A 92 -16.65 1.40 1.61
N PRO A 93 -17.05 0.94 0.40
CA PRO A 93 -16.48 -0.25 -0.22
C PRO A 93 -14.96 -0.18 -0.36
N VAL A 94 -14.25 -1.26 0.00
CA VAL A 94 -12.78 -1.30 -0.09
C VAL A 94 -12.28 -1.08 -1.52
N SER A 95 -13.06 -1.50 -2.52
CA SER A 95 -12.77 -1.26 -3.93
C SER A 95 -12.67 0.23 -4.29
N GLU A 96 -13.47 1.09 -3.65
CA GLU A 96 -13.43 2.54 -3.87
C GLU A 96 -12.19 3.14 -3.21
N VAL A 97 -11.91 2.77 -1.96
CA VAL A 97 -10.71 3.19 -1.22
C VAL A 97 -9.42 2.81 -1.97
N ILE A 98 -9.37 1.60 -2.51
CA ILE A 98 -8.22 1.12 -3.29
C ILE A 98 -8.16 1.82 -4.65
N GLY A 99 -9.30 1.97 -5.33
CA GLY A 99 -9.38 2.56 -6.67
C GLY A 99 -8.81 3.98 -6.72
N GLU A 100 -9.20 4.84 -5.78
CA GLU A 100 -8.68 6.21 -5.67
C GLU A 100 -7.15 6.24 -5.50
N ARG A 101 -6.63 5.36 -4.63
CA ARG A 101 -5.20 5.29 -4.32
C ARG A 101 -4.38 4.70 -5.47
N ILE A 102 -4.92 3.70 -6.17
CA ILE A 102 -4.25 3.09 -7.32
C ILE A 102 -4.08 4.12 -8.44
N ALA A 103 -5.10 4.91 -8.73
CA ALA A 103 -5.03 5.95 -9.76
C ALA A 103 -3.90 6.96 -9.47
N LEU A 104 -3.87 7.52 -8.25
CA LEU A 104 -2.82 8.45 -7.83
C LEU A 104 -1.44 7.79 -7.84
N THR A 105 -1.33 6.55 -7.36
CA THR A 105 -0.06 5.79 -7.35
C THR A 105 0.46 5.57 -8.77
N MET A 106 -0.43 5.26 -9.74
CA MET A 106 -0.04 5.10 -11.14
C MET A 106 0.48 6.41 -11.73
N VAL A 107 -0.23 7.52 -11.50
CA VAL A 107 0.20 8.85 -11.97
C VAL A 107 1.58 9.19 -11.41
N ILE A 108 1.76 9.10 -10.09
CA ILE A 108 3.03 9.41 -9.42
C ILE A 108 4.14 8.48 -9.93
N SER A 109 3.88 7.18 -10.07
CA SER A 109 4.89 6.21 -10.54
C SER A 109 5.32 6.47 -11.97
N ILE A 110 4.39 6.79 -12.86
CA ILE A 110 4.68 7.08 -14.27
C ILE A 110 5.48 8.39 -14.38
N CYS A 111 5.05 9.45 -13.70
CA CYS A 111 5.78 10.71 -13.65
C CYS A 111 7.20 10.52 -13.10
N THR A 112 7.33 9.76 -12.01
CA THR A 112 8.62 9.44 -11.40
C THR A 112 9.51 8.66 -12.37
N LEU A 113 8.98 7.68 -13.09
CA LEU A 113 9.72 6.89 -14.06
C LEU A 113 10.29 7.77 -15.19
N PHE A 114 9.44 8.61 -15.79
CA PHE A 114 9.86 9.53 -16.85
C PHE A 114 10.90 10.53 -16.35
N PHE A 115 10.65 11.16 -15.19
CA PHE A 115 11.60 12.08 -14.58
C PHE A 115 12.95 11.40 -14.29
N THR A 116 12.91 10.19 -13.74
CA THR A 116 14.12 9.41 -13.44
C THR A 116 14.89 9.10 -14.71
N TRP A 117 14.25 8.65 -15.78
CA TRP A 117 14.93 8.36 -17.05
C TRP A 117 15.49 9.62 -17.70
N MET A 118 14.72 10.71 -17.67
CA MET A 118 15.13 12.01 -18.23
C MET A 118 16.39 12.54 -17.55
N MET A 119 16.56 12.30 -16.25
CA MET A 119 17.73 12.76 -15.50
C MET A 119 18.87 11.72 -15.52
N ALA A 120 18.57 10.46 -15.18
CA ALA A 120 19.57 9.43 -14.97
C ALA A 120 20.27 8.99 -16.26
N ILE A 121 19.56 8.92 -17.39
CA ILE A 121 20.17 8.47 -18.65
C ILE A 121 21.20 9.49 -19.16
N PRO A 122 20.90 10.80 -19.29
CA PRO A 122 21.89 11.78 -19.72
C PRO A 122 23.06 11.90 -18.74
N ILE A 123 22.78 11.95 -17.43
CA ILE A 123 23.83 12.02 -16.41
C ILE A 123 24.74 10.79 -16.48
N GLY A 124 24.16 9.59 -16.61
CA GLY A 124 24.91 8.34 -16.72
C GLY A 124 25.76 8.27 -17.99
N ILE A 125 25.23 8.68 -19.14
CA ILE A 125 25.99 8.73 -20.41
C ILE A 125 27.14 9.75 -20.30
N TYR A 126 26.87 10.93 -19.73
CA TYR A 126 27.88 11.98 -19.59
C TYR A 126 29.02 11.54 -18.67
N SER A 127 28.71 11.05 -17.47
CA SER A 127 29.70 10.53 -16.50
C SER A 127 30.53 9.39 -17.10
N ALA A 128 29.89 8.46 -17.82
CA ALA A 128 30.60 7.34 -18.45
C ALA A 128 31.57 7.75 -19.56
N THR A 129 31.24 8.80 -20.32
CA THR A 129 32.05 9.30 -21.44
C THR A 129 33.12 10.32 -21.01
N HIS A 130 32.91 11.04 -19.90
CA HIS A 130 33.80 12.08 -19.39
C HIS A 130 34.30 11.74 -17.98
N GLN A 131 34.96 10.59 -17.89
CA GLN A 131 35.48 10.04 -16.65
C GLN A 131 36.43 11.01 -15.96
N TYR A 132 36.35 11.09 -14.64
CA TYR A 132 37.19 11.96 -13.78
C TYR A 132 37.01 13.46 -14.01
N SER A 133 35.97 13.88 -14.73
CA SER A 133 35.60 15.30 -14.85
C SER A 133 34.97 15.82 -13.56
N SER A 134 35.01 17.14 -13.32
CA SER A 134 34.37 17.73 -12.14
C SER A 134 32.86 17.44 -12.10
N PHE A 135 32.19 17.40 -13.25
CA PHE A 135 30.77 17.07 -13.34
C PHE A 135 30.51 15.59 -13.01
N ASP A 136 31.38 14.68 -13.45
CA ASP A 136 31.32 13.26 -13.07
C ASP A 136 31.40 13.09 -11.54
N TYR A 137 32.36 13.74 -10.89
CA TYR A 137 32.47 13.72 -9.43
C TYR A 137 31.24 14.30 -8.72
N VAL A 138 30.67 15.40 -9.20
CA VAL A 138 29.47 16.02 -8.61
C VAL A 138 28.27 15.07 -8.70
N PHE A 139 27.97 14.54 -9.88
CA PHE A 139 26.82 13.65 -10.05
C PHE A 139 26.99 12.32 -9.32
N THR A 140 28.21 11.77 -9.31
CA THR A 140 28.53 10.55 -8.56
C THR A 140 28.36 10.78 -7.06
N PHE A 141 28.85 11.91 -6.53
CA PHE A 141 28.66 12.28 -5.13
C PHE A 141 27.18 12.46 -4.75
N LEU A 142 26.40 13.15 -5.58
CA LEU A 142 24.95 13.29 -5.37
C LEU A 142 24.23 11.93 -5.44
N GLY A 143 24.64 11.06 -6.37
CA GLY A 143 24.14 9.69 -6.45
C GLY A 143 24.42 8.88 -5.18
N PHE A 144 25.62 9.01 -4.61
CA PHE A 144 25.96 8.38 -3.34
C PHE A 144 25.13 8.91 -2.17
N ILE A 145 24.87 10.22 -2.10
CA ILE A 145 23.95 10.77 -1.09
C ILE A 145 22.57 10.12 -1.22
N GLY A 146 22.04 10.04 -2.45
CA GLY A 146 20.74 9.41 -2.70
C GLY A 146 20.70 7.93 -2.31
N LEU A 147 21.77 7.17 -2.55
CA LEU A 147 21.85 5.75 -2.18
C LEU A 147 22.08 5.52 -0.68
N ALA A 148 22.85 6.39 -0.04
CA ALA A 148 23.20 6.26 1.38
C ALA A 148 22.08 6.78 2.31
N THR A 149 21.23 7.69 1.82
CA THR A 149 20.17 8.30 2.62
C THR A 149 18.93 7.41 2.63
N PRO A 150 18.38 7.04 3.80
CA PRO A 150 17.11 6.34 3.86
C PRO A 150 15.98 7.17 3.24
N ASN A 151 15.16 6.54 2.39
CA ASN A 151 14.07 7.24 1.68
C ASN A 151 13.12 8.01 2.60
N PHE A 152 12.77 7.46 3.77
CA PHE A 152 11.89 8.14 4.72
C PHE A 152 12.52 9.42 5.28
N LEU A 153 13.83 9.42 5.53
CA LEU A 153 14.54 10.58 6.06
C LEU A 153 14.58 11.70 5.02
N LEU A 154 14.91 11.34 3.77
CA LEU A 154 14.89 12.28 2.66
C LEU A 154 13.49 12.90 2.47
N ALA A 155 12.44 12.08 2.55
CA ALA A 155 11.06 12.56 2.47
C ALA A 155 10.71 13.55 3.59
N LEU A 156 11.14 13.28 4.83
CA LEU A 156 10.92 14.19 5.96
C LEU A 156 11.66 15.53 5.80
N VAL A 157 12.91 15.51 5.33
CA VAL A 157 13.69 16.73 5.07
C VAL A 157 13.04 17.55 3.96
N LEU A 158 12.64 16.91 2.86
CA LEU A 158 11.95 17.57 1.76
C LEU A 158 10.61 18.15 2.20
N MET A 159 9.84 17.41 3.00
CA MET A 159 8.58 17.90 3.58
C MET A 159 8.81 19.14 4.44
N TRP A 160 9.80 19.12 5.34
CA TRP A 160 10.13 20.27 6.18
C TRP A 160 10.57 21.50 5.37
N LEU A 161 11.38 21.30 4.32
CA LEU A 161 11.79 22.36 3.41
C LEU A 161 10.60 22.94 2.63
N SER A 162 9.73 22.09 2.09
CA SER A 162 8.51 22.53 1.40
C SER A 162 7.63 23.36 2.33
N PHE A 163 7.39 22.88 3.55
CA PHE A 163 6.58 23.60 4.52
C PHE A 163 7.17 24.97 4.87
N THR A 164 8.48 25.02 5.12
CA THR A 164 9.16 26.23 5.58
C THR A 164 9.30 27.29 4.48
N TYR A 165 9.65 26.88 3.26
CA TYR A 165 9.98 27.82 2.17
C TYR A 165 8.85 28.00 1.16
N LEU A 166 8.02 26.98 0.93
CA LEU A 166 6.94 27.01 -0.05
C LEU A 166 5.56 27.18 0.60
N GLY A 167 5.46 27.03 1.93
CA GLY A 167 4.21 27.16 2.67
C GLY A 167 3.19 26.04 2.36
N ILE A 168 3.66 24.92 1.82
CA ILE A 168 2.88 23.72 1.48
C ILE A 168 3.44 22.48 2.16
#